data_AF-A0A8B7MZK1-F1
#
_entry.id   AF-A0A8B7MZK1-F1
#
_cell.length_a   1.000
_cell.length_b   1.000
_cell.length_c   1.000
_cell.angle_alpha   90.00
_cell.angle_beta   90.00
_cell.angle_gamma   90.00
#
_symmetry.space_group_name_H-M   'P 1'
#
loop_
_entity.id
_entity.type
_entity.pdbx_description
1 polymer ?
#
loop_
_entity_poly.entity_id
_entity_poly.type
_entity_poly.pdbx_seq_one_letter_code
_entity_poly.pdbx_strand_id
1 'polypeptide(L)'
;MESKREVPVVLKKVLDLDFRLSTDLLAAIVRKTGPMRLYYTYLKGLEIAGNGWLWFFGVAAIAFFSADQYVRHLMVNLFIALVLDVVVVAIVKSIARRRRPAPIEKDLLTVHFIDKFSFPSGHSTRAAMVTTLLSTQYDLNLVLEAILFSWFIGVCVCRFLMRRHFLLDIVCGIAIGWFQALFLVYSGLWLDVPSANGVIAYFFDETFAGASFDV
;
A
#
# COMPACT_ATOMS: atom_id res chain seq x y z
N MET A 1 13.77 -17.60 25.88
CA MET A 1 14.75 -17.63 24.78
C MET A 1 13.99 -17.97 23.50
N GLU A 2 13.79 -17.00 22.59
CA GLU A 2 13.18 -17.30 21.29
C GLU A 2 14.14 -18.18 20.48
N SER A 3 13.70 -19.39 20.16
CA SER A 3 14.38 -20.28 19.22
C SER A 3 14.62 -19.53 17.91
N LYS A 4 15.88 -19.42 17.49
CA LYS A 4 16.28 -18.74 16.26
C LYS A 4 15.76 -19.57 15.08
N ARG A 5 14.68 -19.10 14.44
CA ARG A 5 14.00 -19.81 13.35
C ARG A 5 14.98 -20.34 12.31
N GLU A 6 14.97 -21.64 12.07
CA GLU A 6 15.80 -22.26 11.04
C GLU A 6 15.26 -21.91 9.66
N VAL A 7 15.95 -21.00 8.98
CA VAL A 7 15.61 -20.61 7.60
C VAL A 7 16.24 -21.61 6.63
N PRO A 8 15.47 -22.18 5.68
CA PRO A 8 15.98 -23.09 4.66
C PRO A 8 17.17 -22.49 3.89
N VAL A 9 18.13 -23.34 3.50
CA VAL A 9 19.37 -22.91 2.81
C VAL A 9 19.08 -22.17 1.51
N VAL A 10 18.11 -22.64 0.73
CA VAL A 10 17.71 -21.99 -0.53
C VAL A 10 17.18 -20.59 -0.27
N LEU A 11 16.31 -20.42 0.74
CA LEU A 11 15.76 -19.12 1.09
C LEU A 11 16.84 -18.15 1.59
N LYS A 12 17.84 -18.64 2.35
CA LYS A 12 19.01 -17.83 2.72
C LYS A 12 19.77 -17.32 1.50
N LYS A 13 20.00 -18.17 0.49
CA LYS A 13 20.68 -17.77 -0.76
C LYS A 13 19.90 -16.69 -1.52
N VAL A 14 18.59 -16.84 -1.63
CA VAL A 14 17.72 -15.84 -2.28
C VAL A 14 17.77 -14.51 -1.54
N LEU A 15 17.68 -14.54 -0.20
CA LEU A 15 17.74 -13.33 0.62
C LEU A 15 19.12 -12.64 0.56
N ASP A 16 20.20 -13.41 0.50
CA ASP A 16 21.57 -12.85 0.33
C ASP A 16 21.75 -12.23 -1.06
N LEU A 17 21.23 -12.89 -2.11
CA LEU A 17 21.24 -12.34 -3.45
C LEU A 17 20.44 -11.02 -3.53
N ASP A 18 19.22 -10.99 -2.99
CA ASP A 18 18.39 -9.79 -2.96
C ASP A 18 19.06 -8.66 -2.15
N PHE A 19 19.72 -8.99 -1.05
CA PHE A 19 20.50 -8.03 -0.28
C PHE A 19 21.59 -7.40 -1.14
N ARG A 20 22.46 -8.21 -1.78
CA ARG A 20 23.54 -7.74 -2.63
C ARG A 20 23.04 -6.90 -3.80
N LEU A 21 22.06 -7.41 -4.54
CA LEU A 21 21.47 -6.70 -5.68
C LEU A 21 20.87 -5.35 -5.27
N SER A 22 20.14 -5.32 -4.15
CA SER A 22 19.55 -4.09 -3.62
C SER A 22 20.63 -3.09 -3.21
N THR A 23 21.69 -3.53 -2.53
CA THR A 23 22.77 -2.63 -2.09
C THR A 23 23.59 -2.11 -3.25
N ASP A 24 23.92 -2.97 -4.22
CA ASP A 24 24.75 -2.63 -5.38
C ASP A 24 24.01 -1.67 -6.31
N LEU A 25 22.72 -1.93 -6.56
CA LEU A 25 21.88 -1.05 -7.35
C LEU A 25 21.75 0.32 -6.68
N LEU A 26 21.47 0.36 -5.37
CA LEU A 26 21.37 1.62 -4.64
C LEU A 26 22.68 2.39 -4.67
N ALA A 27 23.82 1.71 -4.48
CA ALA A 27 25.14 2.32 -4.57
C ALA A 27 25.42 2.89 -5.98
N ALA A 28 25.03 2.17 -7.02
CA ALA A 28 25.15 2.63 -8.40
C ALA A 28 24.30 3.89 -8.67
N ILE A 29 23.07 3.94 -8.15
CA ILE A 29 22.19 5.12 -8.25
C ILE A 29 22.81 6.30 -7.50
N VAL A 30 23.24 6.10 -6.25
CA VAL A 30 23.87 7.15 -5.43
C VAL A 30 25.14 7.68 -6.08
N ARG A 31 25.95 6.83 -6.70
CA ARG A 31 27.15 7.24 -7.43
C ARG A 31 26.83 8.15 -8.62
N LYS A 32 25.70 7.92 -9.31
CA LYS A 32 25.30 8.72 -10.49
C LYS A 32 24.55 10.00 -10.13
N THR A 33 23.73 9.97 -9.09
CA THR A 33 22.76 11.05 -8.76
C THR A 33 23.13 11.82 -7.49
N GLY A 34 24.16 11.37 -6.77
CA GLY A 34 24.52 11.93 -5.47
C GLY A 34 23.76 11.26 -4.31
N PRO A 35 24.00 11.72 -3.07
CA PRO A 35 23.42 11.09 -1.89
C PRO A 35 21.91 11.31 -1.82
N MET A 36 21.13 10.23 -1.59
CA MET A 36 19.66 10.26 -1.55
C MET A 36 19.07 11.27 -0.54
N ARG A 37 19.86 11.70 0.46
CA ARG A 37 19.47 12.74 1.42
C ARG A 37 19.10 14.08 0.76
N LEU A 38 19.63 14.38 -0.42
CA LEU A 38 19.31 15.61 -1.17
C LEU A 38 17.89 15.60 -1.71
N TYR A 39 17.37 14.41 -2.03
CA TYR A 39 16.03 14.21 -2.57
C TYR A 39 14.99 13.87 -1.50
N TYR A 40 15.37 13.92 -0.22
CA TYR A 40 14.56 13.43 0.90
C TYR A 40 13.15 14.01 0.92
N THR A 41 12.99 15.32 0.70
CA THR A 41 11.67 15.99 0.70
C THR A 41 10.74 15.43 -0.37
N TYR A 42 11.23 15.26 -1.60
CA TYR A 42 10.45 14.70 -2.71
C TYR A 42 10.07 13.25 -2.46
N LEU A 43 11.05 12.45 -2.02
CA LEU A 43 10.83 11.03 -1.70
C LEU A 43 9.84 10.87 -0.54
N LYS A 44 9.91 11.76 0.47
CA LYS A 44 8.98 11.79 1.59
C LYS A 44 7.57 12.18 1.14
N GLY A 45 7.44 13.14 0.21
CA GLY A 45 6.15 13.47 -0.41
C GLY A 45 5.50 12.26 -1.08
N LEU A 46 6.26 11.50 -1.86
CA LEU A 46 5.79 10.25 -2.47
C LEU A 46 5.46 9.17 -1.42
N GLU A 47 6.25 9.06 -0.34
CA GLU A 47 5.94 8.17 0.79
C GLU A 47 4.59 8.52 1.43
N ILE A 48 4.31 9.82 1.64
CA ILE A 48 3.05 10.31 2.19
C ILE A 48 1.90 10.02 1.21
N ALA A 49 2.09 10.25 -0.09
CA ALA A 49 1.09 9.96 -1.12
C ALA A 49 0.70 8.46 -1.19
N GLY A 50 1.60 7.56 -0.82
CA GLY A 50 1.34 6.13 -0.70
C GLY A 50 0.91 5.66 0.70
N ASN A 51 0.76 6.56 1.67
CA ASN A 51 0.54 6.21 3.07
C ASN A 51 -0.88 5.68 3.32
N GLY A 52 -0.98 4.53 3.99
CA GLY A 52 -2.26 3.88 4.29
C GLY A 52 -3.23 4.77 5.05
N TRP A 53 -2.79 5.55 6.04
CA TRP A 53 -3.68 6.42 6.82
C TRP A 53 -4.38 7.46 5.94
N LEU A 54 -3.63 8.09 5.03
CA LEU A 54 -4.19 9.06 4.09
C LEU A 54 -5.26 8.40 3.21
N TRP A 55 -4.96 7.21 2.69
CA TRP A 55 -5.89 6.45 1.86
C TRP A 55 -7.14 6.01 2.63
N PHE A 56 -7.01 5.44 3.83
CA PHE A 56 -8.14 4.98 4.63
C PHE A 56 -9.09 6.12 4.98
N PHE A 57 -8.58 7.19 5.58
CA PHE A 57 -9.42 8.30 6.01
C PHE A 57 -9.95 9.11 4.83
N GLY A 58 -9.14 9.31 3.78
CA GLY A 58 -9.57 10.01 2.58
C GLY A 58 -10.70 9.27 1.86
N VAL A 59 -10.53 7.98 1.60
CA VAL A 59 -11.54 7.15 0.95
C VAL A 59 -12.81 7.06 1.80
N ALA A 60 -12.70 6.84 3.10
CA ALA A 60 -13.85 6.82 4.00
C ALA A 60 -14.60 8.17 3.99
N ALA A 61 -13.90 9.29 4.15
CA ALA A 61 -14.52 10.61 4.15
C ALA A 61 -15.26 10.88 2.84
N ILE A 62 -14.65 10.58 1.69
CA ILE A 62 -15.31 10.77 0.38
C ILE A 62 -16.50 9.82 0.24
N ALA A 63 -16.42 8.57 0.71
CA ALA A 63 -17.54 7.64 0.70
C ALA A 63 -18.75 8.14 1.51
N PHE A 64 -18.53 8.73 2.68
CA PHE A 64 -19.61 9.22 3.54
C PHE A 64 -20.20 10.55 3.07
N PHE A 65 -19.37 11.48 2.57
CA PHE A 65 -19.82 12.84 2.25
C PHE A 65 -20.16 13.08 0.78
N SER A 66 -19.83 12.14 -0.13
CA SER A 66 -20.18 12.29 -1.55
C SER A 66 -21.68 12.10 -1.78
N ALA A 67 -22.32 13.07 -2.44
CA ALA A 67 -23.69 12.91 -2.94
C ALA A 67 -23.76 12.03 -4.20
N ASP A 68 -22.69 11.97 -4.99
CA ASP A 68 -22.62 11.17 -6.21
C ASP A 68 -22.54 9.67 -5.88
N GLN A 69 -23.49 8.90 -6.41
CA GLN A 69 -23.60 7.46 -6.17
C GLN A 69 -22.46 6.63 -6.78
N TYR A 70 -21.87 7.08 -7.89
CA TYR A 70 -20.75 6.41 -8.56
C TYR A 70 -19.44 6.69 -7.82
N VAL A 71 -19.27 7.92 -7.32
CA VAL A 71 -18.14 8.25 -6.44
C VAL A 71 -18.21 7.43 -5.15
N ARG A 72 -19.38 7.33 -4.53
CA ARG A 72 -19.57 6.47 -3.34
C ARG A 72 -19.27 5.02 -3.63
N HIS A 73 -19.78 4.49 -4.75
CA HIS A 73 -19.50 3.13 -5.21
C HIS A 73 -18.00 2.85 -5.31
N LEU A 74 -17.24 3.74 -5.95
CA LEU A 74 -15.79 3.62 -6.05
C LEU A 74 -15.13 3.63 -4.67
N MET A 75 -15.49 4.60 -3.82
CA MET A 75 -14.83 4.76 -2.52
C MET A 75 -15.12 3.60 -1.56
N VAL A 76 -16.36 3.09 -1.51
CA VAL A 76 -16.69 1.92 -0.68
C VAL A 76 -15.89 0.70 -1.11
N ASN A 77 -15.81 0.43 -2.42
CA ASN A 77 -15.03 -0.68 -2.94
C ASN A 77 -13.52 -0.50 -2.70
N LEU A 78 -12.98 0.71 -2.86
CA LEU A 78 -11.59 1.00 -2.49
C LEU A 78 -11.35 0.81 -0.99
N PHE A 79 -12.31 1.15 -0.13
CA PHE A 79 -12.19 0.93 1.32
C PHE A 79 -12.10 -0.56 1.65
N ILE A 80 -12.97 -1.40 1.06
CA ILE A 80 -12.92 -2.86 1.19
C ILE A 80 -11.55 -3.38 0.72
N ALA A 81 -11.05 -2.87 -0.40
CA ALA A 81 -9.74 -3.25 -0.92
C ALA A 81 -8.61 -2.88 0.05
N LEU A 82 -8.64 -1.70 0.66
CA LEU A 82 -7.65 -1.26 1.63
C LEU A 82 -7.68 -2.12 2.91
N VAL A 83 -8.86 -2.52 3.38
CA VAL A 83 -9.00 -3.46 4.51
C VAL A 83 -8.35 -4.79 4.17
N LEU A 84 -8.64 -5.35 2.97
CA LEU A 84 -8.01 -6.58 2.49
C LEU A 84 -6.47 -6.44 2.41
N ASP A 85 -5.95 -5.32 1.88
CA ASP A 85 -4.51 -5.01 1.83
C ASP A 85 -3.87 -5.09 3.20
N VAL A 86 -4.43 -4.40 4.20
CA VAL A 86 -3.87 -4.39 5.56
C VAL A 86 -3.87 -5.77 6.18
N VAL A 87 -4.97 -6.53 6.06
CA VAL A 87 -5.08 -7.87 6.64
C VAL A 87 -4.03 -8.80 6.03
N VAL A 88 -3.94 -8.87 4.70
CA VAL A 88 -2.98 -9.73 4.00
C VAL A 88 -1.55 -9.32 4.32
N VAL A 89 -1.22 -8.02 4.27
CA VAL A 89 0.12 -7.53 4.58
C VAL A 89 0.51 -7.82 6.03
N ALA A 90 -0.41 -7.66 6.98
CA ALA A 90 -0.18 -7.99 8.38
C ALA A 90 0.11 -9.49 8.57
N ILE A 91 -0.67 -10.36 7.93
CA ILE A 91 -0.46 -11.82 7.95
C ILE A 91 0.91 -12.15 7.36
N VAL A 92 1.21 -11.68 6.15
CA VAL A 92 2.49 -11.99 5.49
C VAL A 92 3.67 -11.45 6.29
N LYS A 93 3.59 -10.26 6.87
CA LYS A 93 4.63 -9.72 7.77
C LYS A 93 4.83 -10.58 9.01
N SER A 94 3.74 -11.02 9.64
CA SER A 94 3.79 -11.85 10.85
C SER A 94 4.46 -13.20 10.61
N ILE A 95 4.31 -13.74 9.39
CA ILE A 95 4.90 -15.00 8.95
C ILE A 95 6.36 -14.79 8.51
N ALA A 96 6.64 -13.81 7.65
CA ALA A 96 7.96 -13.62 7.06
C ALA A 96 8.99 -13.08 8.05
N ARG A 97 8.58 -12.14 8.91
CA ARG A 97 9.42 -11.48 9.94
C ARG A 97 10.79 -10.99 9.44
N ARG A 98 10.88 -10.61 8.15
CA ARG A 98 12.12 -10.13 7.51
C ARG A 98 12.50 -8.77 8.09
N ARG A 99 13.78 -8.59 8.47
CA ARG A 99 14.29 -7.30 8.98
C ARG A 99 14.47 -6.27 7.87
N ARG A 100 14.21 -5.00 8.18
CA ARG A 100 14.37 -3.85 7.25
C ARG A 100 15.84 -3.51 6.98
N PRO A 101 16.14 -2.85 5.84
CA PRO A 101 17.45 -2.23 5.62
C PRO A 101 17.76 -1.18 6.69
N ALA A 102 19.04 -0.88 6.88
CA ALA A 102 19.47 0.16 7.81
C ALA A 102 18.94 1.55 7.35
N PRO A 103 18.23 2.29 8.22
CA PRO A 103 17.62 3.56 7.84
C PRO A 103 18.66 4.66 7.62
N ILE A 104 18.24 5.72 6.94
CA ILE A 104 19.01 6.96 6.83
C ILE A 104 18.99 7.63 8.23
N GLU A 105 20.13 8.15 8.71
CA GLU A 105 20.31 8.69 10.07
C GLU A 105 19.21 9.69 10.52
N LYS A 106 18.67 10.49 9.59
CA LYS A 106 17.57 11.44 9.85
C LYS A 106 16.25 10.78 10.28
N ASP A 107 16.13 9.47 10.16
CA ASP A 107 14.87 8.73 10.31
C ASP A 107 14.92 7.68 11.42
N LEU A 108 15.95 7.74 12.27
CA LEU A 108 16.13 6.80 13.39
C LEU A 108 14.92 6.80 14.34
N LEU A 109 14.27 7.95 14.54
CA LEU A 109 13.09 8.05 15.40
C LEU A 109 11.83 7.44 14.76
N THR A 110 11.56 7.72 13.48
CA THR A 110 10.36 7.22 12.77
C THR A 110 10.39 5.70 12.54
N VAL A 111 11.58 5.14 12.33
CA VAL A 111 11.78 3.71 12.05
C VAL A 111 11.73 2.86 13.31
N HIS A 112 12.12 3.41 14.47
CA HIS A 112 12.17 2.66 15.72
C HIS A 112 10.77 2.31 16.27
N PHE A 113 9.76 3.14 16.02
CA PHE A 113 8.45 3.01 16.67
C PHE A 113 7.38 2.28 15.86
N ILE A 114 7.43 2.28 14.52
CA ILE A 114 6.21 2.02 13.73
C ILE A 114 6.16 0.63 13.07
N ASP A 115 7.27 0.04 12.60
CA ASP A 115 7.21 -1.28 11.96
C ASP A 115 8.60 -1.93 11.80
N LYS A 116 8.80 -3.07 12.48
CA LYS A 116 10.07 -3.82 12.49
C LYS A 116 10.29 -4.66 11.23
N PHE A 117 9.23 -4.98 10.46
CA PHE A 117 9.32 -5.95 9.37
C PHE A 117 9.26 -5.30 7.97
N SER A 118 10.09 -5.81 7.06
CA SER A 118 10.26 -5.26 5.71
C SER A 118 9.39 -5.92 4.66
N PHE A 119 9.14 -7.23 4.78
CA PHE A 119 8.46 -8.01 3.76
C PHE A 119 6.98 -8.24 4.09
N PRO A 120 6.04 -7.98 3.15
CA PRO A 120 6.23 -7.26 1.89
C PRO A 120 6.19 -5.73 2.10
N SER A 121 6.49 -4.97 1.06
CA SER A 121 6.29 -3.53 1.04
C SER A 121 4.80 -3.18 0.99
N GLY A 122 4.21 -2.80 2.13
CA GLY A 122 2.79 -2.41 2.22
C GLY A 122 2.43 -1.10 1.51
N HIS A 123 3.41 -0.33 1.02
CA HIS A 123 3.14 0.79 0.11
C HIS A 123 3.05 0.29 -1.34
N SER A 124 3.90 -0.68 -1.70
CA SER A 124 3.92 -1.26 -3.04
C SER A 124 2.69 -2.13 -3.31
N THR A 125 2.22 -2.88 -2.30
CA THR A 125 0.96 -3.64 -2.39
C THR A 125 -0.22 -2.73 -2.69
N ARG A 126 -0.43 -1.71 -1.85
CA ARG A 126 -1.51 -0.72 -2.00
C ARG A 126 -1.44 0.00 -3.34
N ALA A 127 -0.27 0.51 -3.71
CA ALA A 127 -0.14 1.25 -4.96
C ALA A 127 -0.44 0.36 -6.18
N ALA A 128 0.06 -0.88 -6.20
CA ALA A 128 -0.25 -1.82 -7.27
C ALA A 128 -1.75 -2.18 -7.29
N MET A 129 -2.35 -2.43 -6.12
CA MET A 129 -3.76 -2.78 -5.99
C MET A 129 -4.66 -1.66 -6.48
N VAL A 130 -4.46 -0.42 -5.99
CA VAL A 130 -5.26 0.74 -6.40
C VAL A 130 -5.11 1.02 -7.89
N THR A 131 -3.87 1.00 -8.41
CA THR A 131 -3.64 1.22 -9.84
C THR A 131 -4.34 0.15 -10.69
N THR A 132 -4.23 -1.12 -10.30
CA THR A 132 -4.87 -2.23 -11.03
C THR A 132 -6.40 -2.12 -10.97
N LEU A 133 -6.99 -1.83 -9.81
CA LEU A 133 -8.43 -1.68 -9.66
C LEU A 133 -8.97 -0.53 -10.53
N LEU A 134 -8.35 0.64 -10.47
CA LEU A 134 -8.80 1.80 -11.24
C LEU A 134 -8.65 1.56 -12.75
N SER A 135 -7.54 0.97 -13.21
CA SER A 135 -7.33 0.66 -14.63
C SER A 135 -8.19 -0.49 -15.17
N THR A 136 -8.71 -1.38 -14.32
CA THR A 136 -9.53 -2.52 -14.77
C THR A 136 -11.03 -2.27 -14.63
N GLN A 137 -11.44 -1.42 -13.69
CA GLN A 137 -12.86 -1.15 -13.41
C GLN A 137 -13.37 0.13 -14.10
N TYR A 138 -12.47 0.99 -14.59
CA TYR A 138 -12.83 2.25 -15.23
C TYR A 138 -12.06 2.45 -16.53
N ASP A 139 -12.75 2.95 -17.55
CA ASP A 139 -12.15 3.35 -18.81
C ASP A 139 -11.43 4.69 -18.64
N LEU A 140 -10.20 4.63 -18.13
CA LEU A 140 -9.35 5.80 -17.96
C LEU A 140 -8.77 6.22 -19.32
N ASN A 141 -8.73 7.52 -19.57
CA ASN A 141 -7.98 8.02 -20.72
C ASN A 141 -6.46 7.86 -20.49
N LEU A 142 -5.70 7.87 -21.58
CA LEU A 142 -4.24 7.66 -21.56
C LEU A 142 -3.50 8.60 -20.58
N VAL A 143 -3.96 9.84 -20.41
CA VAL A 143 -3.32 10.81 -19.51
C VAL A 143 -3.52 10.40 -18.05
N LEU A 144 -4.74 10.01 -17.68
CA LEU A 144 -5.06 9.54 -16.33
C LEU A 144 -4.34 8.23 -16.00
N GLU A 145 -4.28 7.29 -16.94
CA GLU A 145 -3.49 6.07 -16.78
C GLU A 145 -2.01 6.40 -16.57
N ALA A 146 -1.43 7.27 -17.39
CA ALA A 146 -0.03 7.66 -17.26
C ALA A 146 0.27 8.30 -15.90
N ILE A 147 -0.62 9.16 -15.38
CA ILE A 147 -0.49 9.76 -14.05
C ILE A 147 -0.55 8.68 -12.97
N LEU A 148 -1.51 7.77 -13.05
CA LEU A 148 -1.72 6.70 -12.08
C LEU A 148 -0.53 5.72 -12.03
N PHE A 149 -0.03 5.30 -13.20
CA PHE A 149 1.16 4.47 -13.31
C PHE A 149 2.42 5.20 -12.82
N SER A 150 2.55 6.51 -13.12
CA SER A 150 3.66 7.33 -12.63
C SER A 150 3.66 7.43 -11.10
N TRP A 151 2.49 7.61 -10.49
CA TRP A 151 2.34 7.58 -9.03
C TRP A 151 2.73 6.21 -8.46
N PHE A 152 2.23 5.12 -9.04
CA PHE A 152 2.57 3.76 -8.61
C PHE A 152 4.08 3.49 -8.64
N ILE A 153 4.74 3.83 -9.75
CA ILE A 153 6.19 3.68 -9.91
C ILE A 153 6.91 4.58 -8.90
N GLY A 154 6.49 5.84 -8.77
CA GLY A 154 7.06 6.80 -7.84
C GLY A 154 7.01 6.33 -6.38
N VAL A 155 5.88 5.76 -5.94
CA VAL A 155 5.73 5.15 -4.62
C VAL A 155 6.71 3.98 -4.45
N CYS A 156 6.79 3.06 -5.41
CA CYS A 156 7.71 1.92 -5.32
C CYS A 156 9.19 2.36 -5.27
N VAL A 157 9.57 3.30 -6.12
CA VAL A 157 10.93 3.84 -6.19
C VAL A 157 11.29 4.56 -4.88
N CYS A 158 10.38 5.34 -4.29
CA CYS A 158 10.68 6.04 -3.05
C CYS A 158 10.96 5.08 -1.89
N ARG A 159 10.25 3.93 -1.83
CA ARG A 159 10.52 2.87 -0.83
C ARG A 159 11.94 2.33 -0.92
N PHE A 160 12.43 2.14 -2.15
CA PHE A 160 13.78 1.64 -2.39
C PHE A 160 14.83 2.70 -2.05
N LEU A 161 14.70 3.91 -2.61
CA LEU A 161 15.69 4.98 -2.45
C LEU A 161 15.81 5.49 -1.01
N MET A 162 14.72 5.46 -0.24
CA MET A 162 14.72 5.80 1.20
C MET A 162 15.20 4.65 2.09
N ARG A 163 15.71 3.54 1.53
CA ARG A 163 16.19 2.35 2.25
C ARG A 163 15.15 1.75 3.18
N ARG A 164 13.88 1.77 2.78
CA ARG A 164 12.78 1.20 3.57
C ARG A 164 12.59 -0.29 3.33
N HIS A 165 12.85 -0.70 2.09
CA HIS A 165 12.57 -2.04 1.58
C HIS A 165 13.65 -2.47 0.60
N PHE A 166 13.89 -3.78 0.54
CA PHE A 166 14.70 -4.40 -0.51
C PHE A 166 13.89 -4.57 -1.80
N LEU A 167 14.54 -4.89 -2.92
CA LEU A 167 13.87 -5.08 -4.20
C LEU A 167 12.83 -6.20 -4.15
N LEU A 168 13.16 -7.34 -3.53
CA LEU A 168 12.22 -8.45 -3.38
C LEU A 168 10.97 -8.05 -2.57
N ASP A 169 11.12 -7.21 -1.54
CA ASP A 169 9.98 -6.73 -0.74
C ASP A 169 9.00 -5.91 -1.61
N ILE A 170 9.53 -5.14 -2.56
CA ILE A 170 8.76 -4.32 -3.50
C ILE A 170 8.12 -5.19 -4.57
N VAL A 171 8.88 -6.06 -5.23
CA VAL A 171 8.39 -6.94 -6.30
C VAL A 171 7.29 -7.88 -5.80
N CYS A 172 7.49 -8.53 -4.66
CA CYS A 172 6.44 -9.36 -4.06
C CYS A 172 5.26 -8.52 -3.57
N GLY A 173 5.50 -7.30 -3.10
CA GLY A 173 4.44 -6.36 -2.76
C GLY A 173 3.56 -6.04 -3.98
N ILE A 174 4.16 -5.72 -5.12
CA ILE A 174 3.45 -5.46 -6.38
C ILE A 174 2.61 -6.68 -6.77
N ALA A 175 3.20 -7.88 -6.73
CA ALA A 175 2.49 -9.12 -7.06
C ALA A 175 1.28 -9.35 -6.14
N ILE A 176 1.44 -9.18 -4.83
CA ILE A 176 0.34 -9.32 -3.86
C ILE A 176 -0.78 -8.32 -4.17
N GLY A 177 -0.45 -7.04 -4.38
CA GLY A 177 -1.44 -6.01 -4.69
C GLY A 177 -2.21 -6.28 -5.98
N TRP A 178 -1.52 -6.75 -7.02
CA TRP A 178 -2.13 -7.17 -8.27
C TRP A 178 -3.09 -8.35 -8.06
N PHE A 179 -2.67 -9.40 -7.33
CA PHE A 179 -3.55 -10.53 -7.01
C PHE A 179 -4.75 -10.13 -6.16
N GLN A 180 -4.60 -9.20 -5.22
CA GLN A 180 -5.72 -8.70 -4.43
C GLN A 180 -6.75 -7.98 -5.29
N ALA A 181 -6.30 -7.16 -6.24
CA ALA A 181 -7.19 -6.48 -7.18
C ALA A 181 -7.98 -7.49 -8.02
N LEU A 182 -7.30 -8.46 -8.63
CA LEU A 182 -7.98 -9.52 -9.40
C LEU A 182 -8.93 -10.33 -8.54
N PHE A 183 -8.52 -10.70 -7.33
CA PHE A 183 -9.37 -11.43 -6.40
C PHE A 183 -10.66 -10.67 -6.11
N LEU A 184 -10.59 -9.37 -5.79
CA LEU A 184 -11.79 -8.57 -5.52
C LEU A 184 -12.74 -8.51 -6.73
N VAL A 185 -12.18 -8.30 -7.93
CA VAL A 185 -12.96 -8.20 -9.17
C VAL A 185 -13.64 -9.52 -9.53
N TYR A 186 -12.92 -10.65 -9.46
CA TYR A 186 -13.44 -11.94 -9.93
C TYR A 186 -14.15 -12.78 -8.86
N SER A 187 -14.00 -12.47 -7.57
CA SER A 187 -14.68 -13.19 -6.47
C SER A 187 -16.11 -12.71 -6.20
N GLY A 188 -16.55 -11.63 -6.86
CA GLY A 188 -17.83 -10.98 -6.57
C GLY A 188 -17.83 -10.12 -5.30
N LEU A 189 -16.66 -9.86 -4.70
CA LEU A 189 -16.52 -8.94 -3.57
C LEU A 189 -16.56 -7.46 -4.01
N TRP A 190 -16.38 -7.18 -5.30
CA TRP A 190 -16.59 -5.85 -5.86
C TRP A 190 -18.11 -5.58 -5.96
N LEU A 191 -18.61 -4.71 -5.10
CA LEU A 191 -20.02 -4.39 -4.99
C LEU A 191 -20.51 -3.65 -6.23
N ASP A 192 -21.76 -3.88 -6.63
CA ASP A 192 -22.48 -3.06 -7.60
C ASP A 192 -22.91 -1.72 -6.99
N VAL A 193 -23.33 -0.77 -7.84
CA VAL A 193 -23.66 0.60 -7.41
C VAL A 193 -24.77 0.62 -6.34
N PRO A 194 -25.92 -0.05 -6.51
CA PRO A 194 -26.93 -0.17 -5.45
C PRO A 194 -26.38 -0.69 -4.12
N SER A 195 -25.67 -1.82 -4.13
CA SER A 195 -25.14 -2.42 -2.89
C SER A 195 -24.15 -1.50 -2.16
N ALA A 196 -23.24 -0.86 -2.90
CA ALA A 196 -22.26 0.05 -2.30
C ALA A 196 -22.92 1.30 -1.69
N ASN A 197 -23.97 1.85 -2.34
CA ASN A 197 -24.74 2.95 -1.77
C ASN A 197 -25.59 2.51 -0.58
N GLY A 198 -26.11 1.28 -0.61
CA GLY A 198 -26.84 0.67 0.50
C GLY A 198 -25.99 0.55 1.76
N VAL A 199 -24.69 0.23 1.64
CA VAL A 199 -23.75 0.22 2.78
C VAL A 199 -23.70 1.59 3.46
N ILE A 200 -23.59 2.67 2.70
CA ILE A 200 -23.53 4.03 3.25
C ILE A 200 -24.89 4.44 3.83
N ALA A 201 -25.99 4.13 3.14
CA ALA A 201 -27.34 4.42 3.61
C ALA A 201 -27.66 3.73 4.94
N TYR A 202 -27.22 2.48 5.13
CA TYR A 202 -27.38 1.74 6.39
C TYR A 202 -26.79 2.50 7.58
N PHE A 203 -25.58 3.05 7.44
CA PHE A 203 -24.97 3.85 8.50
C PHE A 203 -25.75 5.15 8.77
N PHE A 204 -26.23 5.83 7.73
CA PHE A 204 -27.05 7.04 7.90
C PHE A 204 -28.39 6.76 8.59
N ASP A 205 -29.09 5.69 8.20
CA ASP A 205 -30.36 5.29 8.82
C ASP A 205 -30.18 4.95 10.31
N GLU A 206 -29.10 4.28 10.72
CA GLU A 206 -28.77 4.11 12.15
C GLU A 206 -28.47 5.45 12.83
N THR A 207 -27.85 6.41 12.13
CA THR A 207 -27.55 7.74 12.68
C THR A 207 -28.83 8.55 12.93
N PHE A 208 -29.84 8.42 12.07
CA PHE A 208 -31.14 9.08 12.23
C PHE A 208 -32.04 8.34 13.24
N ALA A 209 -32.01 7.00 13.26
CA ALA A 209 -32.77 6.19 14.22
C ALA A 209 -32.23 6.32 15.66
N GLY A 210 -30.93 6.59 15.83
CA GLY A 210 -30.32 6.89 17.13
C GLY A 210 -30.45 8.35 17.58
N ALA A 211 -30.90 9.25 16.70
CA ALA A 211 -31.09 10.68 16.97
C ALA A 211 -32.54 11.07 17.29
N SER A 212 -33.48 10.11 17.28
CA SER A 212 -34.78 10.31 17.93
C SER A 212 -34.58 10.26 19.45
N PHE A 213 -34.11 11.36 20.02
CA PHE A 213 -34.27 11.59 21.45
C PHE A 213 -35.76 11.63 21.73
N ASP A 214 -36.20 10.69 22.57
CA ASP A 214 -37.49 10.74 23.26
C ASP A 214 -37.65 12.13 23.90
N VAL A 215 -38.53 12.94 23.31
CA VAL A 215 -39.16 14.11 23.95
C VAL A 215 -40.63 14.11 23.58
#